data_AF-A0A5B0Q344-F1
#
_entry.id   AF-A0A5B0Q344-F1
#
_cell.length_a   1.000
_cell.length_b   1.000
_cell.length_c   1.000
_cell.angle_alpha   90.00
_cell.angle_beta   90.00
_cell.angle_gamma   90.00
#
_symmetry.space_group_name_H-M   'P 1'
#
loop_
_entity.id
_entity.type
_entity.pdbx_description
1 polymer ?
#
loop_
_entity_poly.entity_id
_entity_poly.type
_entity_poly.pdbx_seq_one_letter_code
_entity_poly.pdbx_strand_id
1 'polypeptide(L)'
;MDPAEGFPSAGRGTCTSSKRKAFLPMDEWLKAADNYARWRCGDDKDALYRELLAEFISHGITHRKRCETNLRICSLQMSYNAGRNFLMANAVEPLDDPWVKDELMRICPHFHELDAFMEVGQCPPSAQQITN
;
A
#
# COMPACT_ATOMS: atom_id res chain seq x y z
N MET A 1 -59.92 -10.69 2.21
CA MET A 1 -59.00 -10.89 1.08
C MET A 1 -58.20 -9.61 0.96
N ASP A 2 -56.96 -9.65 1.43
CA ASP A 2 -55.81 -8.81 1.00
C ASP A 2 -54.60 -9.28 1.85
N PRO A 3 -53.56 -9.89 1.23
CA PRO A 3 -52.38 -10.37 1.95
C PRO A 3 -51.35 -9.25 2.09
N ALA A 4 -50.98 -8.91 3.33
CA ALA A 4 -49.88 -8.00 3.60
C ALA A 4 -48.56 -8.63 3.16
N GLU A 5 -47.92 -7.98 2.20
CA GLU A 5 -46.70 -8.43 1.54
C GLU A 5 -45.53 -8.50 2.53
N GLY A 6 -44.81 -9.61 2.46
CA GLY A 6 -43.60 -9.85 3.24
C GLY A 6 -42.48 -8.91 2.81
N PHE A 7 -41.90 -8.21 3.79
CA PHE A 7 -40.73 -7.37 3.60
C PHE A 7 -39.54 -8.19 3.07
N PRO A 8 -38.85 -7.75 2.00
CA PRO A 8 -37.67 -8.44 1.49
C PRO A 8 -36.50 -8.30 2.47
N SER A 9 -35.94 -9.44 2.84
CA SER A 9 -34.75 -9.60 3.67
C SER A 9 -33.57 -8.81 3.08
N ALA A 10 -33.19 -7.72 3.75
CA ALA A 10 -31.97 -7.00 3.44
C ALA A 10 -30.77 -7.93 3.71
N GLY A 11 -30.18 -8.46 2.64
CA GLY A 11 -28.94 -9.20 2.67
C GLY A 11 -27.84 -8.36 3.30
N ARG A 12 -27.52 -8.62 4.57
CA ARG A 12 -26.29 -8.13 5.20
C ARG A 12 -25.13 -8.90 4.59
N GLY A 13 -24.56 -8.34 3.52
CA GLY A 13 -23.23 -8.69 3.07
C GLY A 13 -22.27 -8.39 4.20
N THR A 14 -21.90 -9.40 4.99
CA THR A 14 -20.83 -9.28 5.97
C THR A 14 -19.53 -9.32 5.19
N CYS A 15 -18.92 -8.16 4.98
CA CYS A 15 -17.55 -8.07 4.51
C CYS A 15 -16.68 -8.72 5.59
N THR A 16 -16.22 -9.94 5.32
CA THR A 16 -15.35 -10.70 6.21
C THR A 16 -13.99 -10.01 6.27
N SER A 17 -13.84 -9.08 7.22
CA SER A 17 -12.56 -8.48 7.57
C SER A 17 -11.70 -9.55 8.25
N SER A 18 -10.94 -10.30 7.43
CA SER A 18 -9.93 -11.22 7.91
C SER A 18 -8.77 -10.45 8.56
N LYS A 19 -8.35 -10.92 9.74
CA LYS A 19 -7.36 -10.34 10.66
C LYS A 19 -5.90 -10.37 10.17
N ARG A 20 -5.66 -10.19 8.87
CA ARG A 20 -4.39 -9.71 8.34
C ARG A 20 -4.77 -8.59 7.38
N LYS A 21 -4.21 -7.38 7.55
CA LYS A 21 -4.43 -6.30 6.57
C LYS A 21 -3.85 -6.80 5.25
N ALA A 22 -4.69 -7.39 4.41
CA ALA A 22 -4.26 -7.89 3.11
C ALA A 22 -3.67 -6.72 2.33
N PHE A 23 -2.63 -7.00 1.56
CA PHE A 23 -2.16 -6.07 0.55
C PHE A 23 -3.35 -5.75 -0.37
N LEU A 24 -3.63 -4.46 -0.53
CA LEU A 24 -4.64 -3.99 -1.47
C LEU A 24 -4.06 -3.99 -2.88
N PRO A 25 -4.87 -3.94 -3.96
CA PRO A 25 -4.38 -3.80 -5.34
C PRO A 25 -3.41 -2.63 -5.52
N MET A 26 -3.61 -1.58 -4.71
CA MET A 26 -2.68 -0.47 -4.62
C MET A 26 -1.30 -0.83 -4.07
N ASP A 27 -1.27 -1.67 -3.04
CA ASP A 27 -0.03 -2.06 -2.42
C ASP A 27 0.77 -3.00 -3.38
N GLU A 28 0.08 -3.76 -4.24
CA GLU A 28 0.67 -4.51 -5.35
C GLU A 28 1.16 -3.58 -6.48
N TRP A 29 0.38 -2.57 -6.86
CA TRP A 29 0.80 -1.57 -7.84
C TRP A 29 2.08 -0.85 -7.42
N LEU A 30 2.24 -0.53 -6.13
CA LEU A 30 3.45 0.10 -5.59
C LEU A 30 4.69 -0.81 -5.69
N LYS A 31 4.50 -2.14 -5.59
CA LYS A 31 5.55 -3.15 -5.76
C LYS A 31 5.94 -3.35 -7.22
N ALA A 32 5.04 -3.06 -8.16
CA ALA A 32 5.28 -3.28 -9.57
C ALA A 32 6.27 -2.23 -10.12
N ALA A 33 7.30 -2.73 -10.82
CA ALA A 33 8.31 -1.90 -11.48
C ALA A 33 8.91 -0.82 -10.56
N ASP A 34 8.97 0.43 -11.01
CA ASP A 34 9.51 1.60 -10.31
C ASP A 34 8.39 2.52 -9.79
N ASN A 35 7.15 2.04 -9.69
CA ASN A 35 5.97 2.85 -9.37
C ASN A 35 6.08 3.61 -8.04
N TYR A 36 6.62 2.98 -6.99
CA TYR A 36 6.89 3.68 -5.74
C TYR A 36 7.98 4.76 -5.90
N ALA A 37 9.02 4.53 -6.72
CA ALA A 37 10.07 5.51 -6.98
C ALA A 37 9.53 6.72 -7.76
N ARG A 38 8.76 6.47 -8.83
CA ARG A 38 8.00 7.49 -9.59
C ARG A 38 7.11 8.31 -8.67
N TRP A 39 6.36 7.61 -7.81
CA TRP A 39 5.57 8.28 -6.78
C TRP A 39 6.45 9.12 -5.85
N ARG A 40 7.53 8.58 -5.28
CA ARG A 40 8.39 9.28 -4.33
C ARG A 40 9.05 10.53 -4.93
N CYS A 41 9.45 10.46 -6.20
CA CYS A 41 10.17 11.53 -6.89
C CYS A 41 9.36 12.78 -7.22
N GLY A 42 8.04 12.73 -7.06
CA GLY A 42 7.22 13.87 -7.41
C GLY A 42 6.96 14.01 -8.92
N ASP A 43 7.02 12.90 -9.67
CA ASP A 43 6.39 12.82 -10.99
C ASP A 43 4.92 13.29 -10.91
N ASP A 44 4.32 13.60 -12.06
CA ASP A 44 2.92 14.02 -12.17
C ASP A 44 1.99 13.07 -11.36
N LYS A 45 1.65 13.54 -10.15
CA LYS A 45 0.84 12.81 -9.18
C LYS A 45 -0.57 12.58 -9.68
N ASP A 46 -1.04 13.37 -10.65
CA ASP A 46 -2.34 13.16 -11.29
C ASP A 46 -2.25 12.00 -12.29
N ALA A 47 -1.18 11.93 -13.08
CA ALA A 47 -0.93 10.80 -13.98
C ALA A 47 -0.78 9.48 -13.23
N LEU A 48 0.04 9.44 -12.18
CA LEU A 48 0.22 8.24 -11.36
C LEU A 48 -1.09 7.82 -10.66
N TYR A 49 -1.90 8.79 -10.23
CA TYR A 49 -3.21 8.48 -9.66
C TYR A 49 -4.17 7.91 -10.71
N ARG A 50 -4.12 8.35 -11.97
CA ARG A 50 -4.90 7.76 -13.07
C ARG A 50 -4.50 6.31 -13.35
N GLU A 51 -3.20 6.00 -13.35
CA GLU A 51 -2.71 4.62 -13.48
C GLU A 51 -3.22 3.74 -12.35
N LEU A 52 -3.11 4.22 -11.11
CA LEU A 52 -3.61 3.51 -9.95
C LEU A 52 -5.14 3.35 -9.94
N LEU A 53 -5.88 4.34 -10.45
CA LEU A 53 -7.33 4.25 -10.60
C LEU A 53 -7.71 3.17 -11.62
N ALA A 54 -6.97 3.04 -12.71
CA ALA A 54 -7.15 1.94 -13.67
C ALA A 54 -6.92 0.58 -13.02
N GLU A 55 -5.90 0.47 -12.16
CA GLU A 55 -5.68 -0.73 -11.34
C GLU A 55 -6.90 -1.01 -10.46
N PHE A 56 -7.36 -0.04 -9.67
CA PHE A 56 -8.55 -0.21 -8.83
C PHE A 56 -9.78 -0.66 -9.62
N ILE A 57 -10.05 -0.05 -10.77
CA ILE A 57 -11.18 -0.40 -11.64
C ILE A 57 -11.04 -1.84 -12.15
N SER A 58 -9.84 -2.28 -12.55
CA SER A 58 -9.59 -3.65 -13.01
C SER A 58 -9.90 -4.71 -11.94
N HIS A 59 -9.76 -4.34 -10.66
CA HIS A 59 -10.10 -5.17 -9.50
C HIS A 59 -11.53 -4.91 -8.96
N GLY A 60 -12.36 -4.15 -9.69
CA GLY A 60 -13.75 -3.86 -9.31
C GLY A 60 -13.92 -2.81 -8.19
N ILE A 61 -12.86 -2.07 -7.85
CA ILE A 61 -12.86 -1.03 -6.81
C ILE A 61 -13.10 0.33 -7.48
N THR A 62 -14.28 0.93 -7.25
CA THR A 62 -14.67 2.19 -7.93
C THR A 62 -14.83 3.39 -7.00
N HIS A 63 -14.79 3.19 -5.68
CA HIS A 63 -15.11 4.21 -4.68
C HIS A 63 -13.90 4.78 -3.92
N ARG A 64 -12.68 4.38 -4.30
CA ARG A 64 -11.43 4.84 -3.66
C ARG A 64 -11.14 6.29 -4.01
N LYS A 65 -10.90 7.12 -3.00
CA LYS A 65 -10.51 8.52 -3.20
C LYS A 65 -9.00 8.69 -3.26
N ARG A 66 -8.57 9.74 -3.94
CA ARG A 66 -7.16 10.16 -3.99
C ARG A 66 -6.57 10.47 -2.62
N CYS A 67 -7.33 11.14 -1.76
CA CYS A 67 -6.86 11.45 -0.40
C CYS A 67 -6.60 10.17 0.42
N GLU A 68 -7.49 9.18 0.36
CA GLU A 68 -7.34 7.89 1.06
C GLU A 68 -6.16 7.08 0.52
N THR A 69 -5.93 7.19 -0.78
CA THR A 69 -4.78 6.62 -1.49
C THR A 69 -3.47 7.23 -0.98
N ASN A 70 -3.37 8.56 -0.96
CA ASN A 70 -2.21 9.26 -0.43
C ASN A 70 -1.95 8.90 1.04
N LEU A 71 -3.00 8.89 1.87
CA LEU A 71 -2.89 8.50 3.27
C LEU A 71 -2.37 7.08 3.44
N ARG A 72 -2.78 6.14 2.59
CA ARG A 72 -2.28 4.77 2.61
C ARG A 72 -0.78 4.70 2.27
N ILE A 73 -0.33 5.39 1.21
CA ILE A 73 1.11 5.41 0.85
C ILE A 73 1.94 6.01 1.97
N CYS A 74 1.51 7.16 2.49
CA CYS A 74 2.19 7.80 3.61
C CYS A 74 2.25 6.87 4.84
N SER A 75 1.17 6.16 5.14
CA SER A 75 1.14 5.21 6.26
C SER A 75 2.12 4.05 6.07
N LEU A 76 2.25 3.51 4.86
CA LEU A 76 3.22 2.46 4.57
C LEU A 76 4.66 2.99 4.72
N GLN A 77 4.94 4.15 4.13
CA GLN A 77 6.24 4.80 4.22
C GLN A 77 6.64 5.11 5.67
N MET A 78 5.72 5.65 6.48
CA MET A 78 5.98 5.93 7.89
C MET A 78 6.27 4.66 8.69
N SER A 79 5.50 3.59 8.46
CA SER A 79 5.71 2.30 9.13
C SER A 79 7.05 1.68 8.74
N TYR A 80 7.41 1.71 7.47
CA TYR A 80 8.71 1.25 6.98
C TYR A 80 9.88 2.04 7.57
N ASN A 81 9.81 3.38 7.53
CA ASN A 81 10.83 4.25 8.13
C ASN A 81 10.98 4.02 9.63
N ALA A 82 9.89 3.77 10.36
CA ALA A 82 9.94 3.44 11.77
C ALA A 82 10.69 2.11 12.01
N GLY A 83 10.44 1.09 11.17
CA GLY A 83 11.19 -0.17 11.22
C GLY A 83 12.68 0.02 10.93
N ARG A 84 13.03 0.82 9.92
CA ARG A 84 14.43 1.15 9.60
C ARG A 84 15.15 1.86 10.75
N ASN A 85 14.50 2.86 11.34
CA ASN A 85 15.04 3.59 12.48
C ASN A 85 15.24 2.67 13.69
N PHE A 86 14.33 1.73 13.93
CA PHE A 86 14.47 0.72 14.97
C PHE A 86 15.69 -0.18 14.73
N LEU A 87 15.88 -0.70 13.51
CA LEU A 87 17.06 -1.52 13.18
C LEU A 87 18.37 -0.74 13.33
N MET A 88 18.42 0.50 12.83
CA MET A 88 19.59 1.39 12.96
C MET A 88 19.94 1.67 14.42
N ALA A 89 18.94 1.91 15.27
CA ALA A 89 19.16 2.22 16.69
C ALA A 89 19.70 1.04 17.49
N ASN A 90 19.41 -0.20 17.07
CA ASN A 90 19.87 -1.40 17.74
C ASN A 90 21.19 -1.94 17.14
N ALA A 91 21.66 -1.42 16.00
CA ALA A 91 22.82 -1.92 15.26
C ALA A 91 22.73 -3.43 14.95
N VAL A 92 21.52 -3.95 14.79
CA VAL A 92 21.24 -5.36 14.46
C VAL A 92 20.74 -5.41 13.02
N GLU A 93 21.29 -6.33 12.23
CA GLU A 93 20.64 -6.71 10.98
C GLU A 93 19.29 -7.37 11.29
N PRO A 94 18.25 -7.12 10.47
CA PRO A 94 16.95 -7.72 10.72
C PRO A 94 17.12 -9.25 10.67
N LEU A 95 16.86 -9.91 11.81
CA LEU A 95 16.61 -11.35 12.01
C LEU A 95 17.59 -12.13 12.91
N ASP A 96 18.66 -11.54 13.45
CA ASP A 96 19.58 -12.29 14.33
C ASP A 96 19.00 -12.57 15.73
N ASP A 97 18.07 -11.72 16.20
CA ASP A 97 17.44 -11.83 17.52
C ASP A 97 15.90 -11.96 17.38
N PRO A 98 15.28 -13.01 17.95
CA PRO A 98 13.83 -13.20 17.95
C PRO A 98 13.05 -11.98 18.50
N TRP A 99 13.55 -11.29 19.52
CA TRP A 99 12.90 -10.10 20.06
C TRP A 99 12.93 -8.93 19.08
N VAL A 100 14.06 -8.72 18.41
CA VAL A 100 14.20 -7.69 17.35
C VAL A 100 13.21 -7.99 16.23
N LYS A 101 13.07 -9.25 15.84
CA LYS A 101 12.11 -9.69 14.83
C LYS A 101 10.67 -9.40 15.25
N ASP A 102 10.27 -9.79 16.46
CA ASP A 102 8.90 -9.58 16.93
C ASP A 102 8.54 -8.09 17.04
N GLU A 103 9.47 -7.28 17.53
CA GLU A 103 9.29 -5.84 17.64
C GLU A 103 9.27 -5.15 16.27
N LEU A 104 10.13 -5.57 15.35
CA LEU A 104 10.10 -5.11 13.95
C LEU A 104 8.75 -5.41 13.30
N MET A 105 8.21 -6.62 13.49
CA MET A 105 6.90 -7.01 12.96
C MET A 105 5.75 -6.27 13.64
N ARG A 106 5.92 -5.83 14.89
CA ARG A 106 4.95 -4.97 15.59
C ARG A 106 4.92 -3.55 15.01
N ILE A 107 6.09 -2.99 14.69
CA ILE A 107 6.26 -1.64 14.12
C ILE A 107 5.85 -1.61 12.63
N CYS A 108 6.32 -2.59 11.88
CA CYS A 108 6.14 -2.71 10.45
C CYS A 108 5.79 -4.17 10.06
N PRO A 109 4.50 -4.54 10.10
CA PRO A 109 4.06 -5.91 9.80
C PRO A 109 4.42 -6.41 8.40
N HIS A 110 4.73 -5.50 7.49
CA HIS A 110 5.07 -5.79 6.10
C HIS A 110 6.51 -5.40 5.77
N PHE A 111 7.39 -5.31 6.78
CA PHE A 111 8.73 -4.75 6.62
C PHE A 111 9.48 -5.34 5.42
N HIS A 112 9.61 -6.67 5.35
CA HIS A 112 10.32 -7.35 4.25
C HIS A 112 9.71 -7.08 2.87
N GLU A 113 8.38 -7.01 2.80
CA GLU A 113 7.69 -6.72 1.53
C GLU A 113 7.90 -5.27 1.09
N LEU A 114 8.00 -4.34 2.04
CA LEU A 114 8.25 -2.92 1.79
C LEU A 114 9.72 -2.66 1.46
N ASP A 115 10.64 -3.28 2.19
CA ASP A 115 12.10 -3.14 2.03
C ASP A 115 12.54 -3.44 0.59
N ALA A 116 11.95 -4.49 -0.01
CA ALA A 116 12.22 -4.92 -1.38
C ALA A 116 12.03 -3.83 -2.46
N PHE A 117 11.22 -2.79 -2.23
CA PHE A 117 10.98 -1.71 -3.20
C PHE A 117 11.06 -0.30 -2.62
N MET A 118 11.11 -0.14 -1.30
CA MET A 118 11.22 1.16 -0.62
C MET A 118 12.65 1.55 -0.26
N GLU A 119 13.57 0.58 -0.10
CA GLU A 119 15.00 0.84 0.13
C GLU A 119 15.68 1.39 -1.12
N VAL A 120 15.31 0.83 -2.28
CA VAL A 120 15.99 1.09 -3.55
C VAL A 120 14.99 1.59 -4.59
N GLY A 121 14.71 2.88 -4.55
CA GLY A 121 14.13 3.58 -5.68
C GLY A 121 15.08 4.69 -6.08
N GLN A 122 16.10 4.40 -6.90
CA GLN A 122 16.72 5.47 -7.66
C GLN A 122 15.60 6.16 -8.44
N CYS A 123 15.60 7.48 -8.41
CA CYS A 123 14.62 8.23 -9.18
C CYS A 123 14.79 7.84 -10.65
N PRO A 124 13.78 7.27 -11.31
CA PRO A 124 13.88 7.05 -12.74
C PRO A 124 14.12 8.40 -13.40
N PRO A 125 15.03 8.49 -14.39
CA PRO A 125 15.27 9.74 -15.09
C PRO A 125 13.94 10.20 -15.68
N SER A 126 13.59 11.46 -15.42
CA SER A 126 12.35 12.07 -15.89
C SER A 126 12.26 11.86 -17.40
N ALA A 127 11.07 11.51 -17.92
CA ALA A 127 10.83 11.28 -19.36
C ALA A 127 11.22 12.46 -20.28
N GLN A 128 11.59 13.62 -19.71
CA GLN A 128 12.12 14.78 -20.42
C GLN A 128 13.63 14.70 -20.75
N GLN A 129 14.34 13.64 -20.37
CA GLN A 129 15.78 13.46 -20.68
C GLN A 129 16.06 12.48 -21.83
N ILE A 130 15.03 11.87 -22.43
CA ILE A 130 15.17 10.92 -23.55
C ILE A 130 14.93 11.65 -24.88
N THR A 131 15.64 12.76 -25.11
CA THR A 131 15.79 13.35 -26.45
C THR A 131 17.19 13.96 -26.54
N ASN A 132 18.17 13.17 -27.00
CA ASN A 132 19.41 13.66 -27.61
C ASN A 132 19.78 12.72 -28.75
#